data_AF-A0A669QI71-F1
#
_entry.id   AF-A0A669QI71-F1
#
_cell.length_a   1.000
_cell.length_b   1.000
_cell.length_c   1.000
_cell.angle_alpha   90.00
_cell.angle_beta   90.00
_cell.angle_gamma   90.00
#
_symmetry.space_group_name_H-M   'P 1'
#
loop_
_entity.id
_entity.type
_entity.pdbx_description
1 polymer ?
#
loop_
_entity_poly.entity_id
_entity_poly.type
_entity_poly.pdbx_seq_one_letter_code
_entity_poly.pdbx_strand_id
1 'polypeptide(L)'
;MSLSAARPCAAPLNVTAPQRSAPAPRLEVGGGTRGARSWPPTRPSGPPALPAARRRPPGSVRPPAPGPPPRPKQGPPGPASPRLSRPIGRRRALGLSSMAAPSSAVSCEDFAEFQELLRVMRTIDDRIVHELNTTIPTASFVGKVDASQTCKELYQSLMEAHTSRERIIKNCIAQTSSVVKTLREEREKAQDDVALLKQLRKEQTKLKLMQSELNVEEVVNDRSWKVFNERCRIHYKPPKSQ
;
A
#
# COMPACT_ATOMS: atom_id res chain seq x y z
N MET A 1 5.35 -6.53 74.47
CA MET A 1 4.80 -5.17 74.26
C MET A 1 4.54 -5.02 72.77
N SER A 2 3.31 -5.32 72.37
CA SER A 2 2.85 -5.38 70.98
C SER A 2 2.07 -4.11 70.66
N LEU A 3 2.43 -3.42 69.58
CA LEU A 3 1.65 -2.32 69.01
C LEU A 3 1.39 -2.64 67.55
N SER A 4 0.25 -3.28 67.33
CA SER A 4 -0.34 -3.54 66.02
C SER A 4 -1.27 -2.38 65.69
N ALA A 5 -0.94 -1.60 64.67
CA ALA A 5 -1.75 -0.49 64.20
C ALA A 5 -2.69 -0.97 63.09
N ALA A 6 -3.96 -1.19 63.45
CA ALA A 6 -5.05 -1.38 62.50
C ALA A 6 -5.42 -0.04 61.85
N ARG A 7 -5.46 0.00 60.51
CA ARG A 7 -6.10 1.09 59.75
C ARG A 7 -7.45 0.60 59.22
N PRO A 8 -8.52 1.43 59.29
CA PRO A 8 -9.88 1.03 58.95
C PRO A 8 -10.16 1.07 57.44
N CYS A 9 -11.08 0.18 57.04
CA CYS A 9 -11.65 0.04 55.70
C CYS A 9 -12.33 1.33 55.23
N ALA A 10 -11.96 1.80 54.03
CA ALA A 10 -12.69 2.84 53.31
C ALA A 10 -13.82 2.21 52.48
N ALA A 11 -15.01 2.79 52.62
CA ALA A 11 -16.25 2.42 51.95
C ALA A 11 -16.22 2.68 50.42
N PRO A 12 -17.01 1.94 49.63
CA PRO A 12 -17.11 2.16 48.18
C PRO A 12 -17.90 3.43 47.85
N LEU A 13 -17.31 4.26 46.97
CA LEU A 13 -17.98 5.41 46.38
C LEU A 13 -19.06 4.97 45.40
N ASN A 14 -20.27 5.46 45.66
CA ASN A 14 -21.48 5.29 44.89
C ASN A 14 -21.35 5.96 43.50
N VAL A 15 -21.25 5.16 42.44
CA VAL A 15 -21.26 5.64 41.05
C VAL A 15 -22.69 5.93 40.64
N THR A 16 -23.07 7.20 40.65
CA THR A 16 -24.35 7.67 40.13
C THR A 16 -24.30 7.68 38.61
N ALA A 17 -25.12 6.83 37.98
CA ALA A 17 -25.28 6.77 36.52
C ALA A 17 -25.98 8.04 35.98
N PRO A 18 -25.63 8.53 34.78
CA PRO A 18 -26.32 9.67 34.18
C PRO A 18 -27.71 9.25 33.64
N GLN A 19 -28.72 10.01 34.05
CA GLN A 19 -30.10 9.89 33.56
C GLN A 19 -30.16 10.09 32.04
N ARG A 20 -30.80 9.15 31.33
CA ARG A 20 -31.25 9.33 29.95
C ARG A 20 -32.47 10.25 29.95
N SER A 21 -32.31 11.43 29.38
CA SER A 21 -33.39 12.35 29.04
C SER A 21 -34.33 11.72 28.00
N ALA A 22 -35.63 11.81 28.27
CA ALA A 22 -36.72 11.36 27.43
C ALA A 22 -36.83 12.18 26.12
N PRO A 23 -37.37 11.60 25.03
CA PRO A 23 -37.66 12.34 23.82
C PRO A 23 -38.95 13.18 23.95
N ALA A 24 -38.90 14.38 23.38
CA ALA A 24 -39.96 15.39 23.33
C ALA A 24 -41.21 14.96 22.51
N PRO A 25 -42.38 15.58 22.75
CA PRO A 25 -43.64 15.17 22.12
C PRO A 25 -43.75 15.58 20.65
N ARG A 26 -44.50 14.74 19.93
CA ARG A 26 -44.79 14.80 18.50
C ARG A 26 -45.82 15.90 18.22
N LEU A 27 -45.44 16.89 17.43
CA LEU A 27 -46.36 17.89 16.85
C LEU A 27 -47.21 17.23 15.75
N GLU A 28 -48.52 17.20 15.95
CA GLU A 28 -49.50 17.00 14.89
C GLU A 28 -49.60 18.27 14.04
N VAL A 29 -49.50 18.13 12.72
CA VAL A 29 -49.94 19.15 11.75
C VAL A 29 -50.82 18.44 10.73
N GLY A 30 -52.02 19.00 10.59
CA GLY A 30 -53.15 18.48 9.85
C GLY A 30 -53.02 18.45 8.32
N GLY A 31 -54.06 17.86 7.74
CA GLY A 31 -54.14 17.40 6.37
C GLY A 31 -54.10 18.48 5.27
N GLY A 32 -53.61 18.03 4.12
CA GLY A 32 -53.69 18.70 2.84
C GLY A 32 -53.82 17.65 1.74
N THR A 33 -55.03 17.54 1.18
CA THR A 33 -55.33 16.74 -0.02
C THR A 33 -54.70 17.38 -1.25
N ARG A 34 -53.95 16.59 -2.04
CA ARG A 34 -53.92 16.59 -3.53
C ARG A 34 -52.75 15.79 -4.10
N GLY A 35 -53.06 14.94 -5.09
CA GLY A 35 -52.12 14.57 -6.16
C GLY A 35 -51.53 13.16 -6.08
N ALA A 36 -52.33 12.14 -6.43
CA ALA A 36 -51.79 10.84 -6.80
C ALA A 36 -50.95 10.96 -8.08
N ARG A 37 -49.62 10.86 -7.96
CA ARG A 37 -48.73 10.49 -9.06
C ARG A 37 -48.16 9.11 -8.76
N SER A 38 -48.52 8.17 -9.61
CA SER A 38 -48.06 6.79 -9.63
C SER A 38 -46.54 6.71 -9.72
N TRP A 39 -45.94 5.97 -8.81
CA TRP A 39 -44.55 5.50 -8.93
C TRP A 39 -44.55 4.22 -9.80
N PRO A 40 -43.59 4.05 -10.72
CA PRO A 40 -43.45 2.80 -11.45
C PRO A 40 -42.87 1.71 -10.52
N PRO A 41 -43.27 0.43 -10.68
CA PRO A 41 -42.76 -0.64 -9.85
C PRO A 41 -41.28 -0.95 -10.17
N THR A 42 -40.53 -1.20 -9.11
CA THR A 42 -39.15 -1.68 -9.13
C THR A 42 -39.06 -3.05 -9.81
N ARG A 43 -38.21 -3.13 -10.83
CA ARG A 43 -37.93 -4.36 -11.58
C ARG A 43 -36.94 -5.23 -10.79
N PRO A 44 -37.17 -6.53 -10.61
CA PRO A 44 -36.17 -7.40 -10.00
C PRO A 44 -35.02 -7.63 -10.99
N SER A 45 -33.80 -7.34 -10.55
CA SER A 45 -32.55 -7.61 -11.25
C SER A 45 -32.24 -9.12 -11.22
N GLY A 46 -32.56 -9.82 -12.31
CA GLY A 46 -32.05 -11.17 -12.58
C GLY A 46 -30.58 -11.13 -13.06
N PRO A 47 -29.85 -12.25 -12.99
CA PRO A 47 -28.46 -12.32 -13.43
C PRO A 47 -28.33 -12.13 -14.95
N PRO A 48 -27.18 -11.63 -15.44
CA PRO A 48 -26.98 -11.39 -16.87
C PRO A 48 -26.96 -12.72 -17.64
N ALA A 49 -27.69 -12.75 -18.76
CA ALA A 49 -27.67 -13.86 -19.70
C ALA A 49 -26.26 -14.03 -20.31
N LEU A 50 -25.71 -15.23 -20.20
CA LEU A 50 -24.48 -15.64 -20.89
C LEU A 50 -24.68 -15.54 -22.42
N PRO A 51 -23.66 -15.10 -23.18
CA PRO A 51 -23.76 -15.07 -24.63
C PRO A 51 -23.93 -16.49 -25.18
N ALA A 52 -24.91 -16.66 -26.07
CA ALA A 52 -25.16 -17.91 -26.76
C ALA A 52 -23.89 -18.39 -27.48
N ALA A 53 -23.37 -19.55 -27.08
CA ALA A 53 -22.31 -20.23 -27.80
C ALA A 53 -22.82 -20.57 -29.20
N ARG A 54 -22.20 -19.97 -30.23
CA ARG A 54 -22.39 -20.40 -31.63
C ARG A 54 -22.02 -21.87 -31.72
N ARG A 55 -23.02 -22.74 -31.84
CA ARG A 55 -22.83 -24.15 -32.16
C ARG A 55 -22.13 -24.23 -33.52
N ARG A 56 -20.94 -24.84 -33.55
CA ARG A 56 -20.26 -25.21 -34.80
C ARG A 56 -21.13 -26.23 -35.55
N PRO A 57 -21.28 -26.13 -36.88
CA PRO A 57 -21.92 -27.17 -37.67
C PRO A 57 -21.11 -28.48 -37.58
N PRO A 58 -21.76 -29.65 -37.55
CA PRO A 58 -21.07 -30.93 -37.55
C PRO A 58 -20.42 -31.15 -38.92
N GLY A 59 -19.10 -31.39 -38.96
CA GLY A 59 -18.37 -31.71 -40.18
C GLY A 59 -17.15 -30.84 -40.50
N SER A 60 -16.87 -29.77 -39.75
CA SER A 60 -15.67 -28.94 -39.98
C SER A 60 -14.42 -29.55 -39.32
N VAL A 61 -13.73 -30.41 -40.05
CA VAL A 61 -12.38 -30.89 -39.70
C VAL A 61 -11.43 -29.69 -39.60
N ARG A 62 -10.80 -29.52 -38.45
CA ARG A 62 -9.78 -28.49 -38.24
C ARG A 62 -8.54 -28.89 -39.05
N PRO A 63 -7.96 -28.02 -39.89
CA PRO A 63 -6.68 -28.33 -40.52
C PRO A 63 -5.62 -28.51 -39.42
N PRO A 64 -4.65 -29.43 -39.59
CA PRO A 64 -3.58 -29.63 -38.62
C PRO A 64 -2.76 -28.33 -38.49
N ALA A 65 -2.42 -27.99 -37.26
CA ALA A 65 -1.55 -26.85 -36.99
C ALA A 65 -0.18 -27.05 -37.66
N PRO A 66 0.42 -26.01 -38.26
CA PRO A 66 1.79 -26.09 -38.75
C PRO A 66 2.74 -26.42 -37.59
N GLY A 67 3.61 -27.40 -37.82
CA GLY A 67 4.59 -27.85 -36.82
C GLY A 67 5.59 -26.76 -36.43
N PRO A 68 6.28 -26.92 -35.28
CA PRO A 68 7.28 -25.95 -34.84
C PRO A 68 8.43 -25.83 -35.84
N PRO A 69 9.04 -24.63 -35.97
CA PRO A 69 10.17 -24.42 -36.87
C PRO A 69 11.37 -25.29 -36.47
N PRO A 70 12.22 -25.69 -37.43
CA PRO A 70 13.41 -26.51 -37.14
C PRO A 70 14.38 -25.76 -36.23
N ARG A 71 14.90 -26.48 -35.22
CA ARG A 71 15.98 -25.98 -34.35
C ARG A 71 17.18 -25.57 -35.20
N PRO A 72 17.82 -24.42 -34.91
CA PRO A 72 19.11 -24.10 -35.50
C PRO A 72 20.14 -25.17 -35.12
N LYS A 73 20.84 -25.69 -36.14
CA LYS A 73 21.91 -26.67 -35.97
C LYS A 73 23.01 -26.04 -35.10
N GLN A 74 23.27 -26.64 -33.94
CA GLN A 74 24.45 -26.33 -33.14
C GLN A 74 25.68 -26.79 -33.93
N GLY A 75 26.57 -25.85 -34.24
CA GLY A 75 27.87 -26.14 -34.83
C GLY A 75 28.75 -26.96 -33.89
N PRO A 76 29.85 -27.56 -34.41
CA PRO A 76 30.73 -28.41 -33.62
C PRO A 76 31.38 -27.62 -32.47
N PRO A 77 31.62 -28.26 -31.31
CA PRO A 77 32.27 -27.62 -30.18
C PRO A 77 33.71 -27.25 -30.55
N GLY A 78 34.05 -25.97 -30.43
CA GLY A 78 35.43 -25.48 -30.58
C GLY A 78 36.34 -26.01 -29.46
N PRO A 79 37.67 -26.02 -29.70
CA PRO A 79 38.64 -26.58 -28.75
C PRO A 79 38.68 -25.80 -27.43
N ALA A 80 38.79 -26.55 -26.33
CA ALA A 80 38.84 -26.04 -24.97
C ALA A 80 40.14 -25.25 -24.71
N SER A 81 40.00 -23.98 -24.34
CA SER A 81 41.13 -23.18 -23.83
C SER A 81 41.50 -23.59 -22.39
N PRO A 82 42.79 -23.49 -21.99
CA PRO A 82 43.25 -23.93 -20.67
C PRO A 82 42.69 -23.07 -19.54
N ARG A 83 42.24 -23.73 -18.46
CA ARG A 83 41.90 -23.10 -17.18
C ARG A 83 43.15 -22.47 -16.56
N LEU A 84 43.21 -21.14 -16.51
CA LEU A 84 44.05 -20.45 -15.54
C LEU A 84 43.40 -20.53 -14.16
N SER A 85 44.02 -21.31 -13.27
CA SER A 85 43.78 -21.31 -11.84
C SER A 85 44.06 -19.92 -11.27
N ARG A 86 43.04 -19.21 -10.76
CA ARG A 86 43.23 -18.01 -9.93
C ARG A 86 43.26 -18.40 -8.45
N PRO A 87 44.19 -17.84 -7.67
CA PRO A 87 44.32 -18.17 -6.26
C PRO A 87 43.16 -17.61 -5.43
N ILE A 88 42.80 -18.42 -4.43
CA ILE A 88 41.88 -18.12 -3.34
C ILE A 88 42.51 -17.04 -2.46
N GLY A 89 41.76 -15.97 -2.18
CA GLY A 89 42.04 -15.10 -1.04
C GLY A 89 42.08 -13.61 -1.34
N ARG A 90 40.93 -12.95 -1.21
CA ARG A 90 40.81 -11.69 -0.45
C ARG A 90 39.34 -11.38 -0.21
N ARG A 91 39.00 -11.31 1.08
CA ARG A 91 37.69 -10.93 1.61
C ARG A 91 37.30 -9.57 1.02
N ARG A 92 36.28 -9.55 0.16
CA ARG A 92 35.52 -8.33 -0.10
C ARG A 92 34.57 -8.19 1.09
N ALA A 93 34.81 -7.20 1.93
CA ALA A 93 33.79 -6.66 2.80
C ALA A 93 32.59 -6.30 1.92
N LEU A 94 31.48 -7.03 2.07
CA LEU A 94 30.20 -6.60 1.54
C LEU A 94 29.80 -5.40 2.39
N GLY A 95 30.14 -4.22 1.87
CA GLY A 95 29.58 -2.98 2.36
C GLY A 95 28.07 -3.10 2.25
N LEU A 96 27.43 -3.14 3.41
CA LEU A 96 26.05 -2.75 3.59
C LEU A 96 25.99 -1.29 3.11
N SER A 97 25.66 -1.08 1.84
CA SER A 97 25.37 0.26 1.33
C SER A 97 24.11 0.73 2.03
N SER A 98 24.29 1.42 3.15
CA SER A 98 23.28 2.27 3.76
C SER A 98 22.71 3.13 2.64
N MET A 99 21.48 2.82 2.23
CA MET A 99 20.71 3.72 1.39
C MET A 99 20.40 4.92 2.28
N ALA A 100 21.19 5.98 2.12
CA ALA A 100 20.96 7.24 2.79
C ALA A 100 19.52 7.69 2.50
N ALA A 101 18.72 7.76 3.56
CA ALA A 101 17.42 8.40 3.48
C ALA A 101 17.64 9.85 3.04
N PRO A 102 16.93 10.35 2.01
CA PRO A 102 17.05 11.75 1.62
C PRO A 102 16.48 12.62 2.76
N SER A 103 17.36 13.21 3.57
CA SER A 103 17.05 14.18 4.62
C SER A 103 16.86 15.60 4.07
N SER A 104 16.36 15.73 2.84
CA SER A 104 15.91 17.02 2.30
C SER A 104 14.49 17.27 2.80
N ALA A 105 14.22 18.48 3.30
CA ALA A 105 12.87 18.90 3.64
C ALA A 105 11.92 18.54 2.48
N VAL A 106 10.85 17.80 2.79
CA VAL A 106 9.92 17.31 1.76
C VAL A 106 9.14 18.51 1.22
N SER A 107 9.46 18.91 -0.01
CA SER A 107 8.67 19.89 -0.74
C SER A 107 7.40 19.21 -1.26
N CYS A 108 6.25 19.73 -0.84
CA CYS A 108 4.94 19.33 -1.37
C CYS A 108 4.45 20.31 -2.46
N GLU A 109 5.31 21.24 -2.92
CA GLU A 109 4.93 22.30 -3.87
C GLU A 109 4.82 21.76 -5.30
N ASP A 110 5.79 20.98 -5.74
CA ASP A 110 5.78 20.32 -7.05
C ASP A 110 5.43 18.84 -6.92
N PHE A 111 4.40 18.41 -7.65
CA PHE A 111 3.99 17.00 -7.67
C PHE A 111 5.05 16.10 -8.33
N ALA A 112 5.79 16.59 -9.32
CA ALA A 112 6.84 15.82 -9.97
C ALA A 112 8.01 15.50 -9.03
N GLU A 113 8.43 16.49 -8.21
CA GLU A 113 9.46 16.28 -7.19
C GLU A 113 8.99 15.31 -6.11
N PHE A 114 7.75 15.47 -5.64
CA PHE A 114 7.13 14.55 -4.70
C PHE A 114 7.08 13.12 -5.25
N GLN A 115 6.74 12.95 -6.53
CA GLN A 115 6.70 11.64 -7.18
C GLN A 115 8.10 11.00 -7.29
N GLU A 116 9.13 11.78 -7.65
CA GLU A 116 10.50 11.27 -7.72
C GLU A 116 11.02 10.88 -6.34
N LEU A 117 10.70 11.65 -5.30
CA LEU A 117 11.01 11.29 -3.92
C LEU A 117 10.41 9.93 -3.55
N LEU A 118 9.12 9.72 -3.82
CA LEU A 118 8.47 8.43 -3.54
C LEU A 118 9.07 7.29 -4.36
N ARG A 119 9.43 7.53 -5.62
CA ARG A 119 10.12 6.56 -6.47
C ARG A 119 11.46 6.12 -5.84
N VAL A 120 12.27 7.06 -5.39
CA VAL A 120 13.56 6.78 -4.72
C VAL A 120 13.32 6.01 -3.41
N MET A 121 12.35 6.42 -2.61
CA MET A 121 12.03 5.73 -1.34
C MET A 121 11.48 4.31 -1.54
N ARG A 122 10.86 3.99 -2.68
CA ARG A 122 10.33 2.65 -3.02
C ARG A 122 11.41 1.68 -3.55
N THR A 123 12.66 2.12 -3.66
CA THR A 123 13.76 1.26 -4.14
C THR A 123 14.00 0.03 -3.27
N ILE A 124 13.69 0.09 -1.96
CA ILE A 124 13.75 -1.08 -1.06
C ILE A 124 12.73 -2.16 -1.45
N ASP A 125 11.51 -1.76 -1.78
CA ASP A 125 10.43 -2.64 -2.22
C ASP A 125 10.70 -3.26 -3.58
N ASP A 126 11.20 -2.46 -4.53
CA ASP A 126 11.52 -2.95 -5.88
C ASP A 126 12.62 -4.03 -5.85
N ARG A 127 13.53 -3.94 -4.88
CA ARG A 127 14.68 -4.84 -4.75
C ARG A 127 14.43 -6.02 -3.82
N ILE A 128 13.37 -5.99 -2.98
CA ILE A 128 13.12 -7.00 -1.95
C ILE A 128 13.12 -8.43 -2.49
N VAL A 129 12.53 -8.66 -3.68
CA VAL A 129 12.49 -9.99 -4.31
C VAL A 129 13.90 -10.46 -4.66
N HIS A 130 14.70 -9.59 -5.27
CA HIS A 130 16.07 -9.93 -5.65
C HIS A 130 16.95 -10.15 -4.43
N GLU A 131 16.83 -9.27 -3.43
CA GLU A 131 17.60 -9.34 -2.20
C GLU A 131 17.26 -10.61 -1.42
N LEU A 132 15.99 -10.93 -1.20
CA LEU A 132 15.60 -12.17 -0.52
C LEU A 132 16.00 -13.43 -1.30
N ASN A 133 15.93 -13.41 -2.63
CA ASN A 133 16.35 -14.55 -3.46
C ASN A 133 17.87 -14.79 -3.42
N THR A 134 18.67 -13.76 -3.18
CA THR A 134 20.14 -13.86 -3.15
C THR A 134 20.71 -14.02 -1.75
N THR A 135 20.04 -13.45 -0.74
CA THR A 135 20.49 -13.43 0.68
C THR A 135 19.91 -14.55 1.54
N ILE A 136 18.73 -15.09 1.19
CA ILE A 136 18.17 -16.30 1.80
C ILE A 136 18.32 -17.44 0.80
N PRO A 137 19.51 -18.05 0.71
CA PRO A 137 19.68 -19.23 -0.12
C PRO A 137 18.72 -20.32 0.32
N THR A 138 18.23 -21.09 -0.65
CA THR A 138 17.58 -22.38 -0.41
C THR A 138 18.51 -23.30 0.40
N ALA A 139 17.94 -24.36 0.99
CA ALA A 139 18.57 -25.29 1.97
C ALA A 139 19.97 -25.86 1.61
N SER A 140 20.49 -25.56 0.43
CA SER A 140 21.79 -25.98 -0.09
C SER A 140 22.99 -25.09 0.33
N PHE A 141 22.79 -23.91 0.94
CA PHE A 141 23.89 -23.05 1.43
C PHE A 141 23.81 -22.74 2.94
N VAL A 142 23.35 -23.71 3.73
CA VAL A 142 23.32 -23.61 5.19
C VAL A 142 24.76 -23.43 5.71
N GLY A 143 25.02 -22.31 6.40
CA GLY A 143 26.28 -22.07 7.11
C GLY A 143 27.10 -20.84 6.68
N LYS A 144 26.63 -20.01 5.75
CA LYS A 144 27.35 -18.77 5.35
C LYS A 144 26.61 -17.46 5.63
N VAL A 145 25.30 -17.49 5.90
CA VAL A 145 24.47 -16.31 6.14
C VAL A 145 23.44 -16.61 7.23
N ASP A 146 23.35 -15.74 8.24
CA ASP A 146 22.37 -15.82 9.32
C ASP A 146 21.00 -15.30 8.86
N ALA A 147 20.24 -16.17 8.18
CA ALA A 147 18.94 -15.82 7.61
C ALA A 147 17.96 -15.20 8.63
N SER A 148 18.04 -15.57 9.91
CA SER A 148 17.21 -14.98 10.97
C SER A 148 17.52 -13.50 11.19
N GLN A 149 18.82 -13.15 11.24
CA GLN A 149 19.25 -11.77 11.44
C GLN A 149 18.96 -10.92 10.20
N THR A 150 19.21 -11.43 8.99
CA THR A 150 18.88 -10.73 7.74
C THR A 150 17.37 -10.46 7.63
N CYS A 151 16.51 -11.43 7.94
CA CYS A 151 15.06 -11.22 7.95
C CYS A 151 14.61 -10.20 8.99
N LYS A 152 15.27 -10.15 10.15
CA LYS A 152 14.97 -9.14 11.19
C LYS A 152 15.35 -7.73 10.74
N GLU A 153 16.54 -7.56 10.16
CA GLU A 153 17.02 -6.26 9.66
C GLU A 153 16.14 -5.77 8.50
N LEU A 154 15.80 -6.66 7.56
CA LEU A 154 14.90 -6.33 6.47
C LEU A 154 13.51 -5.94 6.97
N TYR A 155 12.97 -6.65 7.96
CA TYR A 155 11.69 -6.30 8.58
C TYR A 155 11.70 -4.86 9.13
N GLN A 156 12.73 -4.52 9.90
CA GLN A 156 12.88 -3.18 10.49
C GLN A 156 12.99 -2.12 9.40
N SER A 157 13.82 -2.36 8.38
CA SER A 157 14.02 -1.43 7.27
C SER A 157 12.74 -1.21 6.45
N LEU A 158 11.98 -2.27 6.15
CA LEU A 158 10.69 -2.16 5.47
C LEU A 158 9.67 -1.39 6.30
N MET A 159 9.55 -1.72 7.59
CA MET A 159 8.62 -1.04 8.49
C MET A 159 8.93 0.45 8.62
N GLU A 160 10.20 0.81 8.77
CA GLU A 160 10.65 2.22 8.80
C GLU A 160 10.41 2.93 7.47
N ALA A 161 10.71 2.28 6.34
CA ALA A 161 10.49 2.85 5.02
C ALA A 161 8.99 3.12 4.76
N HIS A 162 8.12 2.15 5.07
CA HIS A 162 6.67 2.26 4.84
C HIS A 162 6.06 3.34 5.75
N THR A 163 6.40 3.35 7.04
CA THR A 163 5.91 4.37 7.97
C THR A 163 6.43 5.77 7.61
N SER A 164 7.66 5.87 7.10
CA SER A 164 8.23 7.12 6.62
C SER A 164 7.50 7.64 5.38
N ARG A 165 7.31 6.78 4.36
CA ARG A 165 6.58 7.15 3.14
C ARG A 165 5.14 7.54 3.43
N GLU A 166 4.42 6.75 4.23
CA GLU A 166 3.03 7.04 4.59
C GLU A 166 2.91 8.40 5.30
N ARG A 167 3.84 8.72 6.22
CA ARG A 167 3.89 10.03 6.89
C ARG A 167 4.08 11.16 5.89
N ILE A 168 5.00 11.00 4.94
CA ILE A 168 5.29 11.99 3.89
C ILE A 168 4.07 12.22 3.01
N ILE A 169 3.42 11.15 2.53
CA ILE A 169 2.23 11.25 1.69
C ILE A 169 1.10 11.97 2.44
N LYS A 170 0.82 11.57 3.69
CA LYS A 170 -0.22 12.20 4.51
C LYS A 170 0.07 13.68 4.78
N ASN A 171 1.33 14.04 5.03
CA ASN A 171 1.73 15.43 5.23
C ASN A 171 1.46 16.29 3.98
N CYS A 172 1.85 15.82 2.80
CA CYS A 172 1.60 16.55 1.55
C CYS A 172 0.11 16.64 1.20
N ILE A 173 -0.69 15.61 1.48
CA ILE A 173 -2.15 15.66 1.36
C ILE A 173 -2.72 16.72 2.30
N ALA A 174 -2.27 16.75 3.57
CA ALA A 174 -2.74 17.73 4.54
C ALA A 174 -2.43 19.17 4.09
N GLN A 175 -1.18 19.44 3.67
CA GLN A 175 -0.76 20.75 3.16
C GLN A 175 -1.53 21.17 1.91
N THR A 176 -1.67 20.30 0.92
CA THR A 176 -2.40 20.64 -0.31
C THR A 176 -3.90 20.80 -0.01
N SER A 177 -4.44 20.03 0.94
CA SER A 177 -5.84 20.16 1.35
C SER A 177 -6.13 21.50 2.05
N SER A 178 -5.18 22.04 2.83
CA SER A 178 -5.36 23.36 3.46
C SER A 178 -5.33 24.46 2.41
N VAL A 179 -4.42 24.40 1.43
CA VAL A 179 -4.39 25.34 0.29
C VAL A 179 -5.68 25.29 -0.53
N VAL A 180 -6.21 24.10 -0.81
CA VAL A 180 -7.50 23.98 -1.52
C VAL A 180 -8.65 24.57 -0.69
N LYS A 181 -8.63 24.44 0.63
CA LYS A 181 -9.64 25.04 1.52
C LYS A 181 -9.57 26.56 1.48
N THR A 182 -8.39 27.16 1.66
CA THR A 182 -8.22 28.63 1.62
C THR A 182 -8.64 29.21 0.27
N LEU A 183 -8.24 28.58 -0.84
CA LEU A 183 -8.64 29.03 -2.19
C LEU A 183 -10.15 28.92 -2.45
N ARG A 184 -10.84 27.97 -1.80
CA ARG A 184 -12.31 27.89 -1.86
C ARG A 184 -12.96 29.07 -1.13
N GLU A 185 -12.48 29.38 0.07
CA GLU A 185 -12.98 30.50 0.89
C GLU A 185 -12.71 31.86 0.22
N GLU A 186 -11.57 32.03 -0.45
CA GLU A 186 -11.26 33.24 -1.22
C GLU A 186 -12.18 33.40 -2.43
N ARG A 187 -12.44 32.30 -3.16
CA ARG A 187 -13.37 32.31 -4.30
C ARG A 187 -14.80 32.64 -3.87
N GLU A 188 -15.22 32.23 -2.67
CA GLU A 188 -16.56 32.60 -2.15
C GLU A 188 -16.72 34.11 -1.97
N LYS A 189 -15.62 34.82 -1.67
CA LYS A 189 -15.57 36.29 -1.54
C LYS A 189 -15.43 37.01 -2.88
N ALA A 190 -14.77 36.38 -3.86
CA ALA A 190 -14.54 36.92 -5.20
C ALA A 190 -14.94 35.90 -6.29
N GLN A 191 -16.25 35.78 -6.56
CA GLN A 191 -16.79 34.73 -7.45
C GLN A 191 -16.34 34.84 -8.91
N ASP A 192 -16.01 36.05 -9.38
CA ASP A 192 -15.70 36.31 -10.80
C ASP A 192 -14.19 36.29 -11.11
N ASP A 193 -13.34 36.02 -10.11
CA ASP A 193 -11.89 35.96 -10.32
C ASP A 193 -11.50 34.65 -11.03
N VAL A 194 -11.27 34.79 -12.34
CA VAL A 194 -10.84 33.69 -13.22
C VAL A 194 -9.45 33.15 -12.83
N ALA A 195 -8.58 33.97 -12.23
CA ALA A 195 -7.26 33.54 -11.78
C ALA A 195 -7.38 32.60 -10.57
N LEU A 196 -8.22 32.95 -9.58
CA LEU A 196 -8.53 32.09 -8.43
C LEU A 196 -9.15 30.76 -8.87
N LEU A 197 -10.06 30.78 -9.86
CA LEU A 197 -10.64 29.55 -10.40
C LEU A 197 -9.58 28.64 -11.03
N LYS A 198 -8.65 29.20 -11.80
CA LYS A 198 -7.56 28.45 -12.44
C LYS A 198 -6.63 27.84 -11.38
N GLN A 199 -6.27 28.60 -10.35
CA GLN A 199 -5.42 28.12 -9.26
C GLN A 199 -6.12 27.01 -8.46
N LEU A 200 -7.40 27.20 -8.11
CA LEU A 200 -8.19 26.20 -7.41
C LEU A 200 -8.26 24.87 -8.17
N ARG A 201 -8.45 24.89 -9.50
CA ARG A 201 -8.46 23.67 -10.32
C ARG A 201 -7.10 22.96 -10.32
N LYS A 202 -6.00 23.72 -10.34
CA LYS A 202 -4.63 23.16 -10.28
C LYS A 202 -4.41 22.44 -8.94
N GLU A 203 -4.67 23.13 -7.83
CA GLU A 203 -4.48 22.56 -6.49
C GLU A 203 -5.43 21.38 -6.22
N GLN A 204 -6.68 21.42 -6.72
CA GLN A 204 -7.58 20.28 -6.65
C GLN A 204 -7.09 19.07 -7.44
N THR A 205 -6.50 19.28 -8.61
CA THR A 205 -5.92 18.20 -9.42
C THR A 205 -4.71 17.61 -8.72
N LYS A 206 -3.83 18.47 -8.20
CA LYS A 206 -2.67 18.08 -7.40
C LYS A 206 -3.08 17.27 -6.16
N LEU A 207 -4.11 17.70 -5.43
CA LEU A 207 -4.64 16.96 -4.28
C LEU A 207 -5.11 15.55 -4.66
N LYS A 208 -5.82 15.40 -5.79
CA LYS A 208 -6.27 14.09 -6.29
C LYS A 208 -5.08 13.18 -6.64
N LEU A 209 -4.05 13.75 -7.27
CA LEU A 209 -2.83 13.00 -7.59
C LEU A 209 -2.12 12.53 -6.32
N MET A 210 -1.95 13.40 -5.33
CA MET A 210 -1.36 13.02 -4.03
C MET A 210 -2.18 11.97 -3.28
N GLN A 211 -3.51 12.06 -3.33
CA GLN A 211 -4.38 11.02 -2.75
C GLN A 211 -4.21 9.67 -3.44
N SER A 212 -4.01 9.65 -4.77
CA SER A 212 -3.78 8.41 -5.50
C SER A 212 -2.47 7.70 -5.10
N GLU A 213 -1.48 8.43 -4.59
CA GLU A 213 -0.23 7.84 -4.07
C GLU A 213 -0.45 7.01 -2.79
N LEU A 214 -1.50 7.27 -2.00
CA LEU A 214 -1.87 6.38 -0.88
C LEU A 214 -2.29 5.00 -1.39
N ASN A 215 -3.03 4.95 -2.48
CA ASN A 215 -3.46 3.67 -3.08
C ASN A 215 -2.26 2.92 -3.65
N VAL A 216 -1.31 3.64 -4.27
CA VAL A 216 -0.06 3.03 -4.75
C VAL A 216 0.75 2.49 -3.58
N GLU A 217 0.86 3.25 -2.49
CA GLU A 217 1.60 2.85 -1.30
C GLU A 217 1.01 1.59 -0.65
N GLU A 218 -0.31 1.47 -0.57
CA GLU A 218 -0.99 0.27 -0.07
C GLU A 218 -0.61 -0.97 -0.89
N VAL A 219 -0.69 -0.88 -2.22
CA VAL A 219 -0.36 -2.01 -3.11
C VAL A 219 1.12 -2.41 -3.02
N VAL A 220 2.02 -1.43 -2.91
CA VAL A 220 3.47 -1.67 -2.75
C VAL A 220 3.75 -2.34 -1.41
N ASN A 221 3.17 -1.80 -0.33
CA ASN A 221 3.28 -2.32 1.02
C ASN A 221 2.82 -3.79 1.11
N ASP A 222 1.64 -4.10 0.57
CA ASP A 222 1.09 -5.46 0.53
C ASP A 222 1.99 -6.45 -0.23
N ARG A 223 2.49 -6.03 -1.40
CA ARG A 223 3.39 -6.85 -2.21
C ARG A 223 4.68 -7.17 -1.45
N SER A 224 5.31 -6.17 -0.86
CA SER A 224 6.55 -6.32 -0.11
C SER A 224 6.37 -7.21 1.11
N TRP A 225 5.30 -7.02 1.87
CA TRP A 225 4.99 -7.88 3.02
C TRP A 225 4.71 -9.32 2.64
N LYS A 226 4.00 -9.54 1.53
CA LYS A 226 3.75 -10.90 1.04
C LYS A 226 5.04 -11.63 0.74
N VAL A 227 5.94 -11.01 -0.04
CA VAL A 227 7.25 -11.60 -0.39
C VAL A 227 8.09 -11.83 0.86
N PHE A 228 8.12 -10.85 1.77
CA PHE A 228 8.80 -10.98 3.05
C PHE A 228 8.28 -12.20 3.84
N ASN A 229 6.97 -12.29 4.05
CA ASN A 229 6.36 -13.37 4.82
C ASN A 229 6.59 -14.75 4.17
N GLU A 230 6.50 -14.85 2.85
CA GLU A 230 6.75 -16.12 2.14
C GLU A 230 8.18 -16.64 2.35
N ARG A 231 9.18 -15.75 2.37
CA ARG A 231 10.60 -16.11 2.47
C ARG A 231 11.14 -16.14 3.89
N CYS A 232 10.68 -15.25 4.76
CA CYS A 232 11.20 -15.07 6.11
C CYS A 232 10.40 -15.80 7.20
N ARG A 233 9.21 -16.35 6.94
CA ARG A 233 8.34 -16.95 7.98
C ARG A 233 8.98 -18.00 8.88
N ILE A 234 9.96 -18.76 8.37
CA ILE A 234 10.67 -19.79 9.14
C ILE A 234 11.88 -19.24 9.91
N HIS A 235 12.37 -18.07 9.52
CA HIS A 235 13.60 -17.46 10.02
C HIS A 235 13.35 -16.36 11.04
N TYR A 236 12.25 -15.62 10.89
CA TYR A 236 11.89 -14.51 11.76
C TYR A 236 10.37 -14.40 11.90
N LYS A 237 9.91 -14.22 13.14
CA LYS A 237 8.52 -13.90 13.46
C LYS A 237 8.48 -12.46 13.94
N PRO A 238 7.85 -11.54 13.16
CA PRO A 238 7.65 -10.18 13.59
C PRO A 238 6.96 -10.09 14.95
N PRO A 239 7.29 -9.10 15.79
CA PRO A 239 6.46 -8.76 16.93
C PRO A 239 5.07 -8.38 16.42
N LYS A 240 4.02 -8.80 17.12
CA LYS A 240 2.65 -8.40 16.78
C LYS A 240 2.59 -6.87 16.83
N SER A 241 2.20 -6.24 15.72
CA SER A 241 1.87 -4.81 15.69
C SER A 241 0.83 -4.54 16.77
N GLN A 242 1.16 -3.67 17.72
CA GLN A 242 0.28 -3.25 18.80
C GLN A 242 -0.84 -2.35 18.29
#